data_AF-A0A1C6D8X5-F1
#
_entry.id   AF-A0A1C6D8X5-F1
#
_cell.length_a   1.000
_cell.length_b   1.000
_cell.length_c   1.000
_cell.angle_alpha   90.00
_cell.angle_beta   90.00
_cell.angle_gamma   90.00
#
_symmetry.space_group_name_H-M   'P 1'
#
loop_
_entity.id
_entity.type
_entity.pdbx_description
1 polymer ?
#
loop_
_entity_poly.entity_id
_entity_poly.type
_entity_poly.pdbx_seq_one_letter_code
_entity_poly.pdbx_strand_id
1 'polypeptide(L)'
;MRKKIYRFNFNCSKNQLIIELDKLKVVNTNKSTHTDLLCRNINNEIKFMLYTNKVPGMMSGYNVPKQVFNDYVFKGEIFENDESMSYILGSFESSLFVKFFIILGLVLSFMFLTMTLGLIIVPIVFLWEMNYIKKVMNNRLLHKIMKFEEKINNKY
;
A
#
# COMPACT_ATOMS: atom_id res chain seq x y z
N MET A 1 -2.72 -5.24 16.98
CA MET A 1 -1.38 -5.32 16.35
C MET A 1 -0.70 -3.96 16.46
N ARG A 2 0.50 -3.88 17.05
CA ARG A 2 1.31 -2.65 17.01
C ARG A 2 1.57 -2.28 15.54
N LYS A 3 1.32 -1.03 15.15
CA LYS A 3 1.66 -0.55 13.80
C LYS A 3 3.18 -0.62 13.66
N LYS A 4 3.68 -1.40 12.71
CA LYS A 4 5.11 -1.41 12.39
C LYS A 4 5.43 -0.10 11.67
N ILE A 5 6.35 0.67 12.25
CA ILE A 5 6.86 1.91 11.66
C ILE A 5 8.01 1.54 10.73
N TYR A 6 8.04 2.15 9.56
CA TYR A 6 9.09 2.00 8.56
C TYR A 6 9.76 3.35 8.34
N ARG A 7 11.08 3.31 8.14
CA ARG A 7 11.91 4.45 7.80
C ARG A 7 12.59 4.17 6.47
N PHE A 8 12.48 5.10 5.53
CA PHE A 8 13.18 5.08 4.24
C PHE A 8 14.10 6.29 4.19
N ASN A 9 15.38 6.08 3.92
CA ASN A 9 16.39 7.15 3.95
C ASN A 9 16.79 7.54 2.52
N PHE A 10 16.79 8.83 2.27
CA PHE A 10 17.08 9.41 0.97
C PHE A 10 18.30 10.32 1.06
N ASN A 11 19.28 10.09 0.19
CA ASN A 11 20.50 10.87 0.05
C ASN A 11 20.25 12.19 -0.69
N CYS A 12 19.15 12.87 -0.39
CA CYS A 12 18.82 14.15 -1.00
C CYS A 12 18.08 15.06 -0.02
N SER A 13 18.16 16.36 -0.30
CA SER A 13 17.44 17.37 0.49
C SER A 13 15.93 17.16 0.42
N LYS A 14 15.21 17.65 1.44
CA LYS A 14 13.74 17.55 1.48
C LYS A 14 13.07 18.11 0.21
N ASN A 15 13.57 19.23 -0.31
CA ASN A 15 13.03 19.85 -1.52
C ASN A 15 13.25 18.97 -2.77
N GLN A 16 14.43 18.37 -2.92
CA GLN A 16 14.69 17.44 -4.03
C GLN A 16 13.83 16.18 -3.92
N LEU A 17 13.66 15.65 -2.71
CA LEU A 17 12.78 14.50 -2.47
C LEU A 17 11.34 14.82 -2.87
N ILE A 18 10.81 15.99 -2.50
CA ILE A 18 9.46 16.42 -2.89
C ILE A 18 9.32 16.48 -4.43
N ILE A 19 10.31 17.02 -5.14
CA ILE A 19 10.30 17.09 -6.60
C ILE A 19 10.26 15.69 -7.23
N GLU A 20 11.06 14.74 -6.73
CA GLU A 20 11.04 13.36 -7.25
C GLU A 20 9.73 12.63 -6.90
N LEU A 21 9.16 12.88 -5.72
CA LEU A 21 7.86 12.36 -5.31
C LEU A 21 6.72 12.92 -6.17
N ASP A 22 6.78 14.19 -6.55
CA ASP A 22 5.79 14.81 -7.43
C ASP A 22 5.78 14.20 -8.84
N LYS A 23 6.93 13.71 -9.33
CA LYS A 23 6.98 12.92 -10.58
C LYS A 23 6.22 11.60 -10.47
N LEU A 24 6.11 11.01 -9.28
CA LEU A 24 5.31 9.81 -9.04
C LEU A 24 3.79 10.08 -8.98
N LYS A 25 3.35 11.36 -8.97
CA LYS A 25 1.91 11.70 -9.11
C LYS A 25 1.42 11.45 -10.55
N VAL A 26 2.31 11.60 -11.54
CA VAL A 26 1.98 11.45 -12.97
C VAL A 26 2.31 10.04 -13.40
N VAL A 27 1.30 9.16 -13.39
CA VAL A 27 1.46 7.81 -13.93
C VAL A 27 1.45 7.88 -15.45
N ASN A 28 2.52 7.39 -16.08
CA ASN A 28 2.55 7.25 -17.53
C ASN A 28 1.58 6.14 -17.96
N THR A 29 0.38 6.54 -18.38
CA THR A 29 -0.73 5.65 -18.76
C THR A 29 -0.46 4.79 -19.99
N ASN A 30 0.63 5.04 -20.72
CA ASN A 30 0.97 4.36 -21.97
C ASN A 30 1.90 3.15 -21.78
N LYS A 31 2.37 2.87 -20.55
CA LYS A 31 3.14 1.65 -20.28
C LYS A 31 2.21 0.45 -20.13
N SER A 32 2.44 -0.57 -20.94
CA SER A 32 1.46 -1.63 -21.22
C SER A 32 1.29 -2.68 -20.12
N THR A 33 2.11 -2.74 -19.07
CA THR A 33 2.15 -3.98 -18.27
C THR A 33 2.46 -3.88 -16.78
N HIS A 34 2.59 -2.73 -16.12
CA HIS A 34 3.17 -2.71 -14.77
C HIS A 34 2.29 -2.07 -13.69
N THR A 35 2.28 -2.72 -12.51
CA THR A 35 1.86 -2.12 -11.25
C THR A 35 2.92 -1.09 -10.86
N ASP A 36 2.55 0.18 -10.83
CA ASP A 36 3.43 1.31 -10.57
C ASP A 36 3.19 1.92 -9.19
N LEU A 37 4.21 2.60 -8.68
CA LEU A 37 4.13 3.34 -7.42
C LEU A 37 3.55 4.71 -7.70
N LEU A 38 2.45 5.04 -7.04
CA LEU A 38 1.83 6.35 -7.08
C LEU A 38 2.05 7.04 -5.74
N CYS A 39 2.54 8.28 -5.78
CA CYS A 39 2.68 9.13 -4.60
C CYS A 39 1.61 10.22 -4.62
N ARG A 40 0.98 10.51 -3.48
CA ARG A 40 0.23 11.75 -3.26
C ARG A 40 0.77 12.43 -2.01
N ASN A 41 1.03 13.72 -2.12
CA ASN A 41 1.35 14.57 -0.98
C ASN A 41 0.08 15.38 -0.63
N ILE A 42 -0.43 15.23 0.59
CA ILE A 42 -1.62 15.95 1.10
C ILE A 42 -1.29 16.37 2.53
N ASN A 43 -1.36 17.68 2.83
CA ASN A 43 -1.17 18.23 4.19
C ASN A 43 0.12 17.77 4.89
N ASN A 44 1.27 17.80 4.18
CA ASN A 44 2.57 17.32 4.66
C ASN A 44 2.69 15.80 4.90
N GLU A 45 1.63 15.03 4.67
CA GLU A 45 1.67 13.57 4.63
C GLU A 45 1.89 13.06 3.20
N ILE A 46 2.84 12.14 3.05
CA ILE A 46 3.00 11.32 1.87
C ILE A 46 2.12 10.10 1.98
N LYS A 47 1.38 9.82 0.91
CA LYS A 47 0.63 8.59 0.71
C LYS A 47 1.14 7.86 -0.53
N PHE A 48 1.79 6.71 -0.33
CA PHE A 48 2.11 5.79 -1.43
C PHE A 48 1.00 4.77 -1.65
N MET A 49 0.66 4.56 -2.91
CA MET A 49 -0.39 3.66 -3.38
C MET A 49 0.12 2.88 -4.59
N LEU A 50 -0.52 1.76 -4.90
CA LEU A 50 -0.26 1.04 -6.13
C LEU A 50 -1.25 1.48 -7.20
N TYR A 51 -0.74 1.85 -8.36
CA TYR A 51 -1.52 2.00 -9.57
C TYR A 51 -1.33 0.75 -10.42
N THR A 52 -2.39 0.16 -10.93
CA THR A 52 -2.25 -1.01 -11.81
C THR A 52 -3.26 -0.97 -12.95
N ASN A 53 -2.83 -1.56 -14.06
CA ASN A 53 -3.67 -1.86 -15.21
C ASN A 53 -4.18 -3.31 -15.16
N LYS A 54 -3.93 -4.04 -14.07
CA LYS A 54 -4.33 -5.45 -13.87
C LYS A 54 -4.57 -5.75 -12.39
N VAL A 55 -5.75 -6.24 -12.00
CA VAL A 55 -6.00 -6.70 -10.62
C VAL A 55 -5.14 -7.94 -10.35
N PRO A 56 -4.38 -7.99 -9.24
CA PRO A 56 -3.70 -9.20 -8.81
C PRO A 56 -4.67 -10.37 -8.62
N GLY A 57 -4.48 -11.49 -9.31
CA GLY A 57 -5.30 -12.70 -9.17
C GLY A 57 -6.41 -12.89 -10.22
N MET A 58 -6.63 -11.92 -11.11
CA MET A 58 -7.58 -12.07 -12.22
C MET A 58 -6.96 -12.83 -13.40
N MET A 59 -7.69 -13.82 -13.94
CA MET A 59 -7.32 -14.58 -15.16
C MET A 59 -6.98 -13.63 -16.32
N SER A 60 -5.98 -14.03 -17.13
CA SER A 60 -5.36 -13.24 -18.20
C SER A 60 -6.24 -13.04 -19.44
N GLY A 61 -7.45 -12.51 -19.27
CA GLY A 61 -8.37 -12.21 -20.37
C GLY A 61 -9.31 -11.03 -20.11
N TYR A 62 -9.36 -10.50 -18.89
CA TYR A 62 -10.23 -9.38 -18.55
C TYR A 62 -9.48 -8.05 -18.62
N ASN A 63 -9.94 -7.15 -19.50
CA ASN A 63 -9.53 -5.75 -19.53
C ASN A 63 -10.08 -5.05 -18.28
N VAL A 64 -9.29 -5.06 -17.21
CA VAL A 64 -9.62 -4.32 -16.00
C VAL A 64 -9.40 -2.83 -16.27
N PRO A 65 -10.39 -1.96 -15.99
CA PRO A 65 -10.17 -0.52 -16.07
C PRO A 65 -9.01 -0.12 -15.16
N LYS A 66 -8.19 0.81 -15.64
CA LYS A 66 -7.05 1.38 -14.91
C LYS A 66 -7.53 1.87 -13.54
N GLN A 67 -6.99 1.33 -12.44
CA GLN A 67 -7.48 1.65 -11.11
C GLN A 67 -6.33 1.90 -10.13
N VAL A 68 -6.53 2.92 -9.28
CA VAL A 68 -5.68 3.16 -8.12
C VAL A 68 -6.14 2.25 -6.98
N PHE A 69 -5.26 1.36 -6.52
CA PHE A 69 -5.51 0.51 -5.38
C PHE A 69 -5.28 1.30 -4.09
N ASN A 70 -6.38 1.80 -3.53
CA ASN A 70 -6.39 2.58 -2.29
C ASN A 70 -6.62 1.72 -1.04
N ASP A 71 -6.74 0.41 -1.20
CA ASP A 71 -7.08 -0.53 -0.12
C ASP A 71 -5.93 -0.78 0.85
N TYR A 72 -4.70 -0.69 0.36
CA TYR A 72 -3.48 -0.84 1.14
C TYR A 72 -2.51 0.25 0.74
N VAL A 73 -2.20 1.13 1.69
CA VAL A 73 -1.46 2.36 1.43
C VAL A 73 -0.36 2.51 2.47
N PHE A 74 0.74 3.12 2.09
CA PHE A 74 1.72 3.59 3.06
C PHE A 74 1.48 5.07 3.29
N LYS A 75 1.38 5.47 4.56
CA LYS A 75 1.34 6.88 4.94
C LYS A 75 2.56 7.22 5.79
N GLY A 76 3.19 8.34 5.51
CA GLY A 76 4.33 8.81 6.29
C GLY A 76 4.59 10.30 6.09
N GLU A 77 5.51 10.83 6.87
CA GLU A 77 5.93 12.23 6.85
C GLU A 77 7.39 12.33 6.43
N ILE A 78 7.75 13.43 5.75
CA ILE A 78 9.13 13.72 5.37
C ILE A 78 9.81 14.51 6.49
N PHE A 79 10.93 13.98 6.93
CA PHE A 79 11.85 14.63 7.85
C PHE A 79 13.17 14.90 7.15
N GLU A 80 13.90 15.87 7.68
CA GLU A 80 15.24 16.22 7.24
C GLU A 80 16.18 15.96 8.41
N ASN A 81 17.31 15.33 8.13
CA ASN A 81 18.42 15.25 9.05
C ASN A 81 19.37 16.42 8.75
N ASP A 82 20.09 16.88 9.78
CA ASP A 82 21.08 17.95 9.64
C ASP A 82 22.06 17.60 8.50
N GLU A 83 22.06 18.47 7.49
CA GLU A 83 22.94 18.51 6.32
C GLU A 83 22.69 17.46 5.20
N SER A 84 21.61 17.68 4.42
CA SER A 84 21.35 17.14 3.06
C SER A 84 20.73 15.75 2.92
N MET A 85 20.38 15.10 4.03
CA MET A 85 19.72 13.79 4.03
C MET A 85 18.27 13.93 4.48
N SER A 86 17.33 13.34 3.75
CA SER A 86 15.91 13.32 4.14
C SER A 86 15.43 11.89 4.37
N TYR A 87 14.42 11.71 5.20
CA TYR A 87 13.83 10.40 5.41
C TYR A 87 12.32 10.46 5.49
N ILE A 88 11.67 9.38 5.06
CA ILE A 88 10.22 9.21 5.20
C ILE A 88 9.97 8.23 6.33
N LEU A 89 9.23 8.66 7.34
CA LEU A 89 8.81 7.81 8.46
C LEU A 89 7.30 7.58 8.38
N GLY A 90 6.86 6.34 8.46
CA GLY A 90 5.44 6.04 8.31
C GLY A 90 5.04 4.60 8.56
N SER A 91 3.80 4.26 8.23
CA SER A 91 3.27 2.90 8.40
C SER A 91 2.28 2.51 7.30
N PHE A 92 2.11 1.20 7.12
CA PHE A 92 1.09 0.67 6.21
C PHE A 92 -0.28 0.70 6.87
N GLU A 93 -1.25 1.29 6.16
CA GLU A 93 -2.64 1.38 6.55
C GLU A 93 -3.54 0.67 5.54
N SER A 94 -4.59 0.03 6.05
CA SER A 94 -5.68 -0.47 5.21
C SER A 94 -6.79 0.57 5.11
N SER A 95 -7.51 0.57 3.98
CA SER A 95 -8.67 1.44 3.77
C SER A 95 -9.79 1.17 4.80
N LEU A 96 -10.67 2.15 4.97
CA LEU A 96 -11.89 1.99 5.77
C LEU A 96 -12.75 0.83 5.24
N PHE A 97 -12.78 0.65 3.92
CA PHE A 97 -13.47 -0.47 3.27
C PHE A 97 -12.94 -1.82 3.74
N VAL A 98 -11.62 -2.06 3.66
CA VAL A 98 -11.01 -3.31 4.16
C VAL A 98 -11.28 -3.52 5.65
N LYS A 99 -11.20 -2.46 6.46
CA LYS A 99 -11.50 -2.54 7.91
C LYS A 99 -12.96 -2.94 8.16
N PHE A 100 -13.90 -2.40 7.41
CA PHE A 100 -15.32 -2.74 7.49
C PHE A 100 -15.55 -4.23 7.18
N PHE A 101 -14.96 -4.76 6.11
CA PHE A 101 -15.10 -6.19 5.77
C PHE A 101 -14.49 -7.12 6.80
N ILE A 102 -13.39 -6.73 7.45
CA ILE A 102 -12.81 -7.51 8.55
C ILE A 102 -13.79 -7.56 9.74
N ILE A 103 -14.39 -6.43 10.11
CA ILE A 103 -15.39 -6.37 11.19
C ILE A 103 -16.62 -7.18 10.82
N LEU A 104 -17.15 -7.01 9.61
CA LEU A 104 -18.29 -7.78 9.12
C LEU A 104 -18.01 -9.29 9.14
N GLY A 105 -16.83 -9.70 8.68
CA GLY A 105 -16.37 -11.09 8.75
C GLY A 105 -16.38 -11.62 10.18
N LEU A 106 -15.85 -10.85 11.14
CA LEU A 106 -15.86 -11.23 12.56
C LEU A 106 -17.28 -11.34 13.15
N VAL A 107 -18.17 -10.41 12.82
CA VAL A 107 -19.58 -10.43 13.26
C VAL A 107 -20.26 -11.68 12.73
N LEU A 108 -20.10 -11.99 11.43
CA LEU A 108 -20.62 -13.20 10.84
C LEU A 108 -20.03 -14.46 11.50
N SER A 109 -18.72 -14.51 11.77
CA SER A 109 -18.09 -15.60 12.53
C SER A 109 -18.81 -15.87 13.85
N PHE A 110 -19.10 -14.80 14.59
CA PHE A 110 -19.76 -14.89 15.90
C PHE A 110 -21.21 -15.36 15.79
N MET A 111 -21.95 -14.90 14.77
CA MET A 111 -23.31 -15.38 14.49
C MET A 111 -23.33 -16.87 14.12
N PHE A 112 -22.37 -17.34 13.32
CA PHE A 112 -22.29 -18.76 12.94
C PHE A 112 -21.93 -19.67 14.12
N LEU A 113 -21.07 -19.19 15.03
CA LEU A 113 -20.73 -19.87 16.28
C LEU A 113 -21.97 -20.13 17.16
N THR A 114 -22.92 -19.19 17.20
CA THR A 114 -24.11 -19.30 18.05
C THR A 114 -25.28 -20.02 17.38
N MET A 115 -25.38 -20.00 16.05
CA MET A 115 -26.51 -20.60 15.32
C MET A 115 -26.26 -22.03 14.81
N THR A 116 -25.02 -22.43 14.55
CA THR A 116 -24.72 -23.75 13.96
C THR A 116 -23.39 -24.31 14.46
N LEU A 117 -23.41 -25.50 15.06
CA LEU A 117 -22.23 -26.23 15.55
C LEU A 117 -21.18 -26.63 14.46
N GLY A 118 -21.26 -26.12 13.22
CA GLY A 118 -20.49 -26.67 12.09
C GLY A 118 -20.02 -25.75 10.96
N LEU A 119 -20.39 -24.45 10.91
CA LEU A 119 -20.02 -23.57 9.78
C LEU A 119 -18.97 -22.50 10.08
N ILE A 120 -18.20 -22.68 11.16
CA ILE A 120 -17.16 -21.73 11.61
C ILE A 120 -16.00 -21.63 10.58
N ILE A 121 -15.84 -22.64 9.72
CA ILE A 121 -14.74 -22.73 8.74
C ILE A 121 -14.79 -21.59 7.72
N VAL A 122 -15.97 -21.24 7.20
CA VAL A 122 -16.14 -20.21 6.15
C VAL A 122 -15.62 -18.83 6.62
N PRO A 123 -16.05 -18.30 7.78
CA PRO A 123 -15.51 -17.04 8.29
C PRO A 123 -14.00 -17.08 8.57
N ILE A 124 -13.47 -18.21 9.06
CA ILE A 124 -12.04 -18.37 9.31
C ILE A 124 -11.24 -18.29 8.02
N VAL A 125 -11.68 -19.00 6.97
CA VAL A 125 -11.04 -18.97 5.64
C VAL A 125 -11.09 -17.56 5.07
N PHE A 126 -12.23 -16.87 5.17
CA PHE A 126 -12.37 -15.49 4.70
C PHE A 126 -11.39 -14.53 5.39
N LEU A 127 -11.26 -14.60 6.73
CA LEU A 127 -10.30 -13.79 7.47
C LEU A 127 -8.85 -14.14 7.12
N TRP A 128 -8.57 -15.41 6.85
CA TRP A 128 -7.24 -15.86 6.44
C TRP A 128 -6.86 -15.31 5.06
N GLU A 129 -7.75 -15.39 4.09
CA GLU A 129 -7.55 -14.83 2.75
C GLU A 129 -7.35 -13.31 2.79
N MET A 130 -8.18 -12.58 3.54
CA MET A 130 -8.05 -11.13 3.72
C MET A 130 -6.68 -10.75 4.31
N ASN A 131 -6.20 -11.49 5.31
CA ASN A 131 -4.88 -11.28 5.90
C ASN A 131 -3.75 -11.62 4.92
N TYR A 132 -3.90 -12.68 4.13
CA TYR A 132 -2.94 -13.05 3.10
C TYR A 132 -2.83 -11.96 2.03
N ILE A 133 -3.96 -11.49 1.48
CA ILE A 133 -4.01 -10.41 0.48
C ILE A 133 -3.36 -9.15 1.03
N LYS A 134 -3.68 -8.76 2.27
CA LYS A 134 -3.05 -7.62 2.95
C LYS A 134 -1.54 -7.75 2.99
N LYS A 135 -1.02 -8.92 3.37
CA LYS A 135 0.42 -9.17 3.45
C LYS A 135 1.08 -9.06 2.07
N VAL A 136 0.48 -9.67 1.04
CA VAL A 136 0.99 -9.62 -0.34
C VAL A 136 1.03 -8.18 -0.87
N MET A 137 -0.04 -7.42 -0.68
CA MET A 137 -0.13 -6.04 -1.15
C MET A 137 0.85 -5.11 -0.42
N ASN A 138 0.96 -5.23 0.91
CA ASN A 138 1.93 -4.46 1.69
C ASN A 138 3.38 -4.78 1.27
N ASN A 139 3.71 -6.06 1.05
CA ASN A 139 5.05 -6.46 0.61
C ASN A 139 5.38 -5.92 -0.79
N ARG A 140 4.40 -5.94 -1.71
CA ARG A 140 4.58 -5.36 -3.05
C ARG A 140 4.81 -3.85 -3.00
N LEU A 141 4.01 -3.15 -2.18
CA LEU A 141 4.16 -1.71 -2.00
C LEU A 141 5.50 -1.37 -1.35
N LEU A 142 5.90 -2.11 -0.31
CA LEU A 142 7.20 -1.98 0.35
C LEU A 142 8.35 -2.13 -0.65
N HIS A 143 8.36 -3.20 -1.43
CA HIS A 143 9.40 -3.46 -2.42
C HIS A 143 9.46 -2.35 -3.50
N LYS A 144 8.32 -1.77 -3.88
CA LYS A 144 8.29 -0.64 -4.82
C LYS A 144 8.85 0.65 -4.21
N ILE A 145 8.59 0.92 -2.93
CA ILE A 145 9.17 2.06 -2.20
C ILE A 145 10.68 1.88 -2.05
N MET A 146 11.16 0.68 -1.69
CA MET A 146 12.59 0.38 -1.60
C MET A 146 13.32 0.57 -2.95
N LYS A 147 12.73 0.11 -4.05
CA LYS A 147 13.30 0.37 -5.39
C LYS A 147 13.35 1.86 -5.75
N PHE A 148 12.41 2.65 -5.24
CA PHE A 148 12.41 4.09 -5.43
C PHE A 148 13.50 4.77 -4.57
N GLU A 149 13.67 4.32 -3.33
CA GLU A 149 14.77 4.73 -2.43
C GLU A 149 16.13 4.46 -3.07
N GLU A 150 16.40 3.23 -3.50
CA GLU A 150 17.64 2.86 -4.21
C GLU A 150 17.88 3.74 -5.45
N LYS A 151 16.82 4.02 -6.22
CA LYS A 151 16.93 4.86 -7.41
C LYS A 151 17.32 6.30 -7.09
N ILE A 152 16.77 6.88 -6.02
CA ILE A 152 17.14 8.23 -5.59
C ILE A 152 18.56 8.24 -5.06
N ASN A 153 18.92 7.27 -4.21
CA ASN A 153 20.24 7.20 -3.57
C ASN A 153 21.39 6.90 -4.54
N ASN A 154 21.10 6.32 -5.71
CA ASN A 154 22.09 6.15 -6.78
C ASN A 154 22.20 7.37 -7.70
N LYS A 155 21.24 8.30 -7.64
CA LYS A 155 21.19 9.48 -8.49
C LYS A 155 21.88 10.69 -7.86
N TYR A 156 21.88 10.76 -6.53
CA TYR A 156 22.48 11.81 -5.70
C TYR A 156 23.47 11.18 -4.75
#